data_AF-A0A383S9K7-F1
#
_entry.id   AF-A0A383S9K7-F1
#
_cell.length_a   1.000
_cell.length_b   1.000
_cell.length_c   1.000
_cell.angle_alpha   90.00
_cell.angle_beta   90.00
_cell.angle_gamma   90.00
#
_symmetry.space_group_name_H-M   'P 1'
#
loop_
_entity.id
_entity.type
_entity.pdbx_description
1 polymer ?
#
loop_
_entity_poly.entity_id
_entity_poly.type
_entity_poly.pdbx_seq_one_letter_code
_entity_poly.pdbx_strand_id
1 'polypeptide(L)'
;MSTPQQPGAGGAGQNNWANQPSQPNNGWQPGQGVPNQGPMGNQGAQPQNTPWQQAQQGYQPQPQQGYGQPGAQQPAAFAAQGPTQPNPAQQPQQGPWPGQANAYPGQANAYPGAGPAQPGAPAAMGSSAKPKPAKLIIIIVSIILALIVGTVLAITLLGGSNEKKAKQTVEDYLTAISQGDADKARSYLLGSLLDTSLLTNEVLKDSNERAPMTNVAVEDAQQVTGSDTQYQVPVSYTIDDTTTRTKLLVTFSSGNPFVDAPPTMPLSLLDDVEVRVNGVSPDSDSPYVFPGNYTITTDNEYLMIKDGEIEVYDPTEPILDVPTLDVSEAGTQMFREKVIAAAQECLASNRLDSGCGEPLPATWESGETLDEGTVKRSQNATEAAKLQSVSPTLGLKGATILSASYAELGTIDTTVGCRKDGQHGECTVHKTLFGVETGWYFGSPSIDVTDPDLKVKWE
;
A
#
# COMPACT_ATOMS: atom_id res chain seq x y z
N MET A 1 -57.07 34.18 -58.48
CA MET A 1 -57.54 34.11 -57.08
C MET A 1 -56.42 33.39 -56.35
N SER A 2 -55.54 34.08 -55.62
CA SER A 2 -55.76 34.62 -54.25
C SER A 2 -55.89 33.47 -53.24
N THR A 3 -55.08 33.33 -52.17
CA THR A 3 -54.01 34.14 -51.52
C THR A 3 -53.38 33.27 -50.37
N PRO A 4 -52.38 33.68 -49.55
CA PRO A 4 -51.26 34.63 -49.69
C PRO A 4 -49.88 34.08 -49.17
N GLN A 5 -48.92 34.99 -48.96
CA GLN A 5 -47.55 34.90 -48.37
C GLN A 5 -47.37 34.07 -47.06
N GLN A 6 -46.19 33.53 -46.67
CA GLN A 6 -44.86 34.14 -46.34
C GLN A 6 -44.91 35.11 -45.11
N PRO A 7 -43.78 35.48 -44.41
CA PRO A 7 -42.33 35.21 -44.57
C PRO A 7 -41.73 34.48 -43.32
N GLY A 8 -40.43 34.39 -42.96
CA GLY A 8 -39.10 34.94 -43.35
C GLY A 8 -38.08 34.52 -42.25
N ALA A 9 -36.77 34.81 -42.23
CA ALA A 9 -35.77 35.40 -43.14
C ALA A 9 -34.39 34.76 -42.79
N GLY A 10 -33.42 34.53 -43.70
CA GLY A 10 -32.37 35.48 -44.13
C GLY A 10 -31.09 35.36 -43.26
N GLY A 11 -29.83 35.35 -43.75
CA GLY A 11 -29.23 35.32 -45.10
C GLY A 11 -27.76 34.83 -44.99
N ALA A 12 -27.16 34.18 -46.00
CA ALA A 12 -26.46 34.76 -47.17
C ALA A 12 -24.90 34.74 -47.03
N GLY A 13 -24.19 34.14 -48.00
CA GLY A 13 -22.71 34.00 -48.02
C GLY A 13 -22.24 32.58 -48.45
N GLN A 14 -22.43 32.18 -49.71
CA GLN A 14 -21.45 32.30 -50.82
C GLN A 14 -20.19 31.42 -50.74
N ASN A 15 -20.20 30.34 -51.54
CA ASN A 15 -19.22 29.98 -52.60
C ASN A 15 -17.75 29.59 -52.26
N ASN A 16 -17.01 28.82 -53.08
CA ASN A 16 -17.33 27.66 -53.96
C ASN A 16 -16.02 26.98 -54.48
N TRP A 17 -15.69 25.75 -54.03
CA TRP A 17 -14.78 24.74 -54.64
C TRP A 17 -13.28 25.02 -54.95
N ALA A 18 -12.54 23.90 -55.03
CA ALA A 18 -11.26 23.64 -55.74
C ALA A 18 -9.91 24.13 -55.14
N ASN A 19 -9.19 23.23 -54.45
CA ASN A 19 -7.99 22.56 -55.01
C ASN A 19 -7.36 21.54 -54.03
N GLN A 20 -7.01 20.34 -54.50
CA GLN A 20 -6.21 19.34 -53.79
C GLN A 20 -4.98 18.96 -54.62
N PRO A 21 -3.77 18.86 -54.02
CA PRO A 21 -2.68 18.05 -54.55
C PRO A 21 -2.85 16.56 -54.22
N SER A 22 -2.38 15.71 -55.12
CA SER A 22 -2.51 14.24 -55.08
C SER A 22 -1.65 13.52 -54.04
N GLN A 23 -2.16 12.42 -53.50
CA GLN A 23 -1.35 11.28 -53.04
C GLN A 23 -1.49 10.09 -54.03
N PRO A 24 -0.44 9.27 -54.25
CA PRO A 24 -0.50 8.12 -55.16
C PRO A 24 -1.19 6.90 -54.53
N ASN A 25 -1.78 6.04 -55.38
CA ASN A 25 -2.54 4.84 -55.02
C ASN A 25 -1.97 3.59 -55.71
N ASN A 26 -1.96 2.45 -55.02
CA ASN A 26 -1.60 1.13 -55.57
C ASN A 26 -2.79 0.14 -55.44
N GLY A 27 -3.39 -0.28 -56.56
CA GLY A 27 -4.31 -1.44 -56.65
C GLY A 27 -3.55 -2.79 -56.75
N TRP A 28 -4.08 -3.94 -57.19
CA TRP A 28 -5.36 -4.41 -57.80
C TRP A 28 -5.28 -5.97 -57.91
N GLN A 29 -6.27 -6.84 -58.20
CA GLN A 29 -7.76 -6.85 -58.29
C GLN A 29 -8.23 -8.34 -58.27
N PRO A 30 -9.39 -8.73 -57.69
CA PRO A 30 -9.78 -10.15 -57.53
C PRO A 30 -10.78 -10.71 -58.58
N GLY A 31 -10.85 -12.06 -58.77
CA GLY A 31 -12.05 -12.72 -59.34
C GLY A 31 -11.99 -14.16 -59.90
N GLN A 32 -12.98 -14.98 -59.49
CA GLN A 32 -13.63 -16.14 -60.19
C GLN A 32 -12.98 -17.55 -60.30
N GLY A 33 -13.81 -18.61 -60.10
CA GLY A 33 -13.58 -19.98 -60.62
C GLY A 33 -13.92 -21.19 -59.70
N VAL A 34 -14.86 -22.07 -60.09
CA VAL A 34 -15.26 -23.39 -59.48
C VAL A 34 -15.73 -24.34 -60.62
N PRO A 35 -15.93 -25.71 -60.52
CA PRO A 35 -16.51 -26.45 -59.36
C PRO A 35 -16.20 -27.99 -59.12
N ASN A 36 -16.69 -28.51 -57.98
CA ASN A 36 -17.37 -29.82 -57.73
C ASN A 36 -16.70 -31.22 -57.93
N GLN A 37 -16.59 -32.02 -56.83
CA GLN A 37 -17.19 -33.39 -56.66
C GLN A 37 -16.91 -34.02 -55.25
N GLY A 38 -17.77 -34.96 -54.80
CA GLY A 38 -17.63 -35.80 -53.57
C GLY A 38 -17.70 -37.31 -53.90
N PRO A 39 -18.14 -38.26 -53.03
CA PRO A 39 -18.72 -38.15 -51.67
C PRO A 39 -18.24 -39.27 -50.67
N MET A 40 -19.06 -39.61 -49.64
CA MET A 40 -18.92 -40.70 -48.61
C MET A 40 -17.91 -40.45 -47.47
N GLY A 41 -17.98 -41.09 -46.29
CA GLY A 41 -18.91 -42.12 -45.77
C GLY A 41 -18.72 -42.40 -44.26
N ASN A 42 -19.64 -43.13 -43.61
CA ASN A 42 -19.72 -43.35 -42.15
C ASN A 42 -19.16 -44.73 -41.70
N GLN A 43 -19.10 -44.97 -40.37
CA GLN A 43 -18.86 -46.23 -39.62
C GLN A 43 -17.40 -46.54 -39.22
N GLY A 44 -17.22 -47.34 -38.15
CA GLY A 44 -15.93 -47.70 -37.54
C GLY A 44 -16.01 -48.95 -36.65
N ALA A 45 -14.89 -49.38 -36.03
CA ALA A 45 -14.82 -50.57 -35.17
C ALA A 45 -13.61 -50.58 -34.19
N GLN A 46 -13.70 -51.40 -33.13
CA GLN A 46 -12.57 -51.92 -32.32
C GLN A 46 -12.08 -53.28 -32.93
N PRO A 47 -11.17 -54.10 -32.35
CA PRO A 47 -10.31 -53.95 -31.15
C PRO A 47 -8.83 -54.43 -31.29
N GLN A 48 -8.05 -54.24 -30.21
CA GLN A 48 -7.00 -55.12 -29.64
C GLN A 48 -5.61 -55.38 -30.29
N ASN A 49 -4.66 -55.53 -29.35
CA ASN A 49 -3.40 -56.29 -29.32
C ASN A 49 -2.02 -55.63 -29.55
N THR A 50 -1.12 -56.02 -28.64
CA THR A 50 0.34 -55.84 -28.45
C THR A 50 1.17 -56.76 -29.40
N PRO A 51 2.53 -56.82 -29.39
CA PRO A 51 3.50 -56.44 -28.33
C PRO A 51 4.83 -55.77 -28.79
N TRP A 52 5.71 -55.46 -27.82
CA TRP A 52 7.19 -55.55 -27.93
C TRP A 52 7.83 -55.89 -26.57
N GLN A 53 9.13 -56.26 -26.54
CA GLN A 53 9.78 -57.02 -25.45
C GLN A 53 11.14 -56.45 -24.96
N GLN A 54 11.76 -57.17 -24.02
CA GLN A 54 13.01 -56.94 -23.27
C GLN A 54 14.29 -56.88 -24.18
N ALA A 55 15.53 -56.58 -23.73
CA ALA A 55 16.16 -56.85 -22.42
C ALA A 55 17.38 -55.95 -22.05
N GLN A 56 18.11 -56.36 -21.01
CA GLN A 56 19.14 -55.62 -20.25
C GLN A 56 20.56 -55.64 -20.87
N GLN A 57 21.36 -54.62 -20.52
CA GLN A 57 22.79 -54.75 -20.16
C GLN A 57 23.10 -53.80 -18.98
N GLY A 58 24.22 -53.98 -18.26
CA GLY A 58 24.54 -53.22 -17.04
C GLY A 58 26.04 -53.08 -16.76
N TYR A 59 26.40 -52.48 -15.62
CA TYR A 59 27.79 -52.24 -15.18
C TYR A 59 28.00 -52.60 -13.70
N GLN A 60 29.23 -53.00 -13.35
CA GLN A 60 29.62 -53.43 -11.99
C GLN A 60 30.29 -52.31 -11.16
N PRO A 61 30.20 -52.36 -9.82
CA PRO A 61 31.03 -51.57 -8.91
C PRO A 61 32.38 -52.24 -8.60
N GLN A 62 33.34 -51.46 -8.08
CA GLN A 62 34.58 -51.94 -7.44
C GLN A 62 34.66 -51.52 -5.96
N PRO A 63 35.46 -52.19 -5.11
CA PRO A 63 35.18 -52.28 -3.67
C PRO A 63 36.06 -51.41 -2.77
N GLN A 64 35.55 -51.13 -1.55
CA GLN A 64 36.36 -50.76 -0.39
C GLN A 64 36.54 -51.96 0.56
N GLN A 65 37.66 -51.96 1.29
CA GLN A 65 37.90 -52.75 2.51
C GLN A 65 38.26 -51.75 3.63
N GLY A 66 38.06 -52.01 4.92
CA GLY A 66 37.38 -53.14 5.57
C GLY A 66 37.67 -53.19 7.09
N TYR A 67 36.67 -53.52 7.90
CA TYR A 67 36.71 -53.79 9.36
C TYR A 67 37.05 -52.64 10.33
N GLY A 68 36.21 -52.42 11.35
CA GLY A 68 36.52 -51.59 12.52
C GLY A 68 35.32 -51.02 13.31
N GLN A 69 34.94 -51.68 14.41
CA GLN A 69 34.13 -51.15 15.52
C GLN A 69 34.76 -51.66 16.84
N PRO A 70 34.41 -51.14 18.04
CA PRO A 70 33.44 -50.09 18.37
C PRO A 70 34.04 -48.93 19.20
N GLY A 71 33.24 -47.93 19.58
CA GLY A 71 33.57 -46.98 20.64
C GLY A 71 32.73 -45.70 20.63
N ALA A 72 32.15 -45.33 21.77
CA ALA A 72 31.47 -44.05 21.97
C ALA A 72 32.28 -43.16 22.92
N GLN A 73 32.59 -41.93 22.51
CA GLN A 73 33.18 -40.89 23.36
C GLN A 73 32.96 -39.49 22.76
N GLN A 74 33.03 -38.47 23.63
CA GLN A 74 32.84 -37.06 23.29
C GLN A 74 34.08 -36.46 22.62
N PRO A 75 33.92 -35.32 21.93
CA PRO A 75 34.84 -34.20 22.13
C PRO A 75 34.18 -33.08 22.95
N ALA A 76 35.00 -32.26 23.62
CA ALA A 76 34.55 -31.14 24.44
C ALA A 76 35.19 -29.82 24.01
N ALA A 77 34.54 -28.72 24.42
CA ALA A 77 35.09 -27.37 24.58
C ALA A 77 35.77 -26.69 23.38
N PHE A 78 35.12 -25.64 22.87
CA PHE A 78 35.79 -24.36 22.69
C PHE A 78 35.18 -23.35 23.67
N ALA A 79 36.01 -22.45 24.21
CA ALA A 79 35.61 -21.47 25.21
C ALA A 79 36.00 -20.06 24.78
N ALA A 80 35.06 -19.12 24.91
CA ALA A 80 35.27 -17.69 24.87
C ALA A 80 34.49 -17.06 26.02
N GLN A 81 34.99 -15.96 26.58
CA GLN A 81 34.62 -15.51 27.92
C GLN A 81 33.63 -14.33 27.91
N GLY A 82 32.65 -14.36 28.82
CA GLY A 82 31.84 -13.22 29.21
C GLY A 82 31.98 -12.99 30.73
N PRO A 83 32.14 -11.75 31.22
CA PRO A 83 32.34 -11.48 32.64
C PRO A 83 31.03 -11.54 33.43
N THR A 84 31.00 -12.32 34.50
CA THR A 84 29.89 -12.36 35.47
C THR A 84 30.33 -11.83 36.84
N GLN A 85 29.42 -11.13 37.54
CA GLN A 85 29.69 -10.64 38.90
C GLN A 85 29.60 -11.78 39.94
N PRO A 86 30.46 -11.80 40.97
CA PRO A 86 30.40 -12.79 42.04
C PRO A 86 29.35 -12.43 43.10
N ASN A 87 28.60 -13.43 43.55
CA ASN A 87 27.73 -13.37 44.73
C ASN A 87 28.34 -14.19 45.90
N PRO A 88 28.60 -13.60 47.08
CA PRO A 88 28.96 -14.33 48.29
C PRO A 88 27.76 -14.44 49.25
N ALA A 89 27.34 -15.67 49.57
CA ALA A 89 26.30 -15.93 50.55
C ALA A 89 26.88 -16.15 51.97
N GLN A 90 26.24 -15.56 53.00
CA GLN A 90 25.98 -16.23 54.30
C GLN A 90 25.08 -15.39 55.24
N GLN A 91 24.19 -16.10 55.95
CA GLN A 91 23.42 -15.69 57.15
C GLN A 91 24.15 -16.22 58.43
N PRO A 92 23.69 -16.01 59.70
CA PRO A 92 22.40 -15.48 60.19
C PRO A 92 22.47 -14.48 61.40
N GLN A 93 21.32 -13.88 61.76
CA GLN A 93 20.69 -13.81 63.13
C GLN A 93 19.47 -12.83 63.10
N GLN A 94 18.23 -13.28 63.38
CA GLN A 94 17.52 -13.42 64.68
C GLN A 94 16.93 -12.09 65.28
N GLY A 95 15.59 -12.02 65.41
CA GLY A 95 14.84 -10.94 66.09
C GLY A 95 13.35 -10.83 65.65
N PRO A 96 12.33 -10.88 66.54
CA PRO A 96 10.90 -10.99 66.13
C PRO A 96 9.95 -9.80 66.46
N TRP A 97 8.74 -9.88 65.89
CA TRP A 97 7.51 -9.08 66.12
C TRP A 97 7.03 -9.01 67.59
N PRO A 98 6.25 -7.97 68.03
CA PRO A 98 4.76 -7.98 67.91
C PRO A 98 4.07 -6.59 67.88
N GLY A 99 2.72 -6.55 67.97
CA GLY A 99 1.92 -5.35 68.30
C GLY A 99 0.47 -5.68 68.72
N GLN A 100 -0.18 -4.81 69.51
CA GLN A 100 -1.63 -4.81 69.87
C GLN A 100 -2.02 -3.50 70.64
N ALA A 101 -3.18 -2.85 70.35
CA ALA A 101 -4.45 -2.79 71.13
C ALA A 101 -4.39 -2.00 72.48
N ASN A 102 -5.24 -1.00 72.83
CA ASN A 102 -6.71 -0.95 73.04
C ASN A 102 -7.16 0.53 73.40
N ALA A 103 -8.42 0.95 73.63
CA ALA A 103 -9.78 0.62 73.12
C ALA A 103 -10.91 1.49 73.78
N TYR A 104 -11.92 1.95 72.99
CA TYR A 104 -13.30 2.38 73.41
C TYR A 104 -13.51 3.64 74.31
N PRO A 105 -14.74 4.22 74.46
CA PRO A 105 -16.07 3.83 73.93
C PRO A 105 -16.94 4.93 73.23
N GLY A 106 -18.03 4.53 72.56
CA GLY A 106 -19.18 5.40 72.19
C GLY A 106 -20.08 4.84 71.06
N GLN A 107 -21.41 4.76 71.25
CA GLN A 107 -22.38 4.24 70.25
C GLN A 107 -23.52 5.23 69.96
N ALA A 108 -24.05 5.23 68.72
CA ALA A 108 -25.44 5.57 68.41
C ALA A 108 -25.93 4.97 67.06
N ASN A 109 -27.19 4.53 67.05
CA ASN A 109 -27.99 3.96 65.94
C ASN A 109 -28.55 5.06 64.98
N ALA A 110 -29.18 4.83 63.80
CA ALA A 110 -29.32 3.70 62.86
C ALA A 110 -29.98 4.17 61.52
N TYR A 111 -30.16 3.28 60.53
CA TYR A 111 -30.97 3.46 59.30
C TYR A 111 -32.47 3.13 59.53
N PRO A 112 -33.43 3.76 58.80
CA PRO A 112 -34.02 3.21 57.55
C PRO A 112 -34.41 4.30 56.49
N GLY A 113 -35.00 4.05 55.30
CA GLY A 113 -35.26 2.82 54.53
C GLY A 113 -36.25 3.00 53.34
N ALA A 114 -35.95 2.38 52.18
CA ALA A 114 -36.80 1.92 51.05
C ALA A 114 -37.95 2.76 50.38
N GLY A 115 -37.69 3.26 49.15
CA GLY A 115 -38.58 3.21 47.95
C GLY A 115 -39.85 4.10 47.85
N PRO A 116 -40.61 4.09 46.72
CA PRO A 116 -40.38 3.38 45.44
C PRO A 116 -40.66 4.20 44.11
N ALA A 117 -40.51 3.52 42.95
CA ALA A 117 -41.14 3.76 41.62
C ALA A 117 -40.49 4.69 40.54
N GLN A 118 -40.62 4.23 39.28
CA GLN A 118 -40.29 4.80 37.96
C GLN A 118 -41.60 5.34 37.27
N PRO A 119 -41.69 5.82 35.98
CA PRO A 119 -40.72 5.78 34.85
C PRO A 119 -40.66 7.03 33.90
N GLY A 120 -39.87 6.95 32.82
CA GLY A 120 -40.13 7.68 31.56
C GLY A 120 -38.97 8.53 30.99
N ALA A 121 -38.51 8.18 29.79
CA ALA A 121 -37.47 8.88 29.00
C ALA A 121 -38.05 10.08 28.18
N PRO A 122 -37.27 10.87 27.39
CA PRO A 122 -35.81 10.88 27.24
C PRO A 122 -35.15 12.26 27.50
N ALA A 123 -33.86 12.27 27.85
CA ALA A 123 -33.06 13.50 27.90
C ALA A 123 -32.48 13.85 26.52
N ALA A 124 -33.11 14.78 25.80
CA ALA A 124 -32.54 15.37 24.61
C ALA A 124 -31.40 16.33 25.00
N MET A 125 -30.16 15.96 24.69
CA MET A 125 -28.98 16.81 24.82
C MET A 125 -28.33 16.95 23.43
N GLY A 126 -27.95 18.14 22.97
CA GLY A 126 -28.05 19.44 23.63
C GLY A 126 -27.17 20.43 22.88
N SER A 127 -27.58 20.81 21.67
CA SER A 127 -26.83 21.71 20.80
C SER A 127 -26.56 23.04 21.50
N SER A 128 -25.29 23.32 21.80
CA SER A 128 -24.85 24.58 22.42
C SER A 128 -23.49 24.96 21.87
N ALA A 129 -23.48 25.36 20.61
CA ALA A 129 -22.32 25.99 20.01
C ALA A 129 -22.07 27.35 20.68
N LYS A 130 -20.84 27.56 21.18
CA LYS A 130 -20.20 28.87 21.25
C LYS A 130 -18.70 28.70 21.04
N PRO A 131 -18.05 29.56 20.25
CA PRO A 131 -16.68 29.32 19.81
C PRO A 131 -15.69 29.52 20.94
N LYS A 132 -14.70 28.63 21.03
CA LYS A 132 -13.41 29.00 21.64
C LYS A 132 -12.80 30.08 20.74
N PRO A 133 -12.22 31.17 21.27
CA PRO A 133 -11.48 32.09 20.42
C PRO A 133 -10.32 31.34 19.80
N ALA A 134 -10.30 31.24 18.46
CA ALA A 134 -9.10 30.82 17.77
C ALA A 134 -7.96 31.74 18.21
N LYS A 135 -6.81 31.18 18.57
CA LYS A 135 -5.59 31.98 18.62
C LYS A 135 -5.36 32.45 17.20
N LEU A 136 -5.66 33.72 16.93
CA LEU A 136 -5.32 34.36 15.69
C LEU A 136 -3.78 34.42 15.64
N ILE A 137 -3.17 33.36 15.10
CA ILE A 137 -1.82 33.44 14.58
C ILE A 137 -1.94 34.41 13.42
N ILE A 138 -1.65 35.69 13.69
CA ILE A 138 -1.41 36.67 12.65
C ILE A 138 -0.13 36.18 12.00
N ILE A 139 -0.26 35.52 10.85
CA ILE A 139 0.86 35.04 10.06
C ILE A 139 1.56 36.30 9.51
N ILE A 140 2.62 36.74 10.19
CA ILE A 140 3.47 37.88 9.76
C ILE A 140 4.46 37.38 8.69
N VAL A 141 3.93 36.81 7.60
CA VAL A 141 4.70 36.35 6.43
C VAL A 141 5.40 37.51 5.71
N SER A 142 4.90 38.74 5.88
CA SER A 142 5.21 39.88 5.02
C SER A 142 6.41 40.76 5.43
N ILE A 143 7.27 40.34 6.37
CA ILE A 143 8.43 41.17 6.82
C ILE A 143 9.77 40.42 6.87
N ILE A 144 9.83 39.13 7.23
CA ILE A 144 11.12 38.41 7.31
C ILE A 144 11.71 38.13 5.91
N LEU A 145 10.85 37.90 4.90
CA LEU A 145 11.26 37.71 3.51
C LEU A 145 12.07 38.91 2.95
N ALA A 146 11.87 40.11 3.51
CA ALA A 146 12.57 41.34 3.11
C ALA A 146 13.93 41.57 3.84
N LEU A 147 14.32 40.68 4.77
CA LEU A 147 15.55 40.81 5.57
C LEU A 147 16.54 39.66 5.42
N ILE A 148 16.13 38.53 4.83
CA ILE A 148 17.04 37.41 4.50
C ILE A 148 17.41 37.40 3.00
N VAL A 149 16.59 37.99 2.13
CA VAL A 149 16.98 38.26 0.72
C VAL A 149 17.98 39.41 0.70
N GLY A 150 19.26 39.07 0.55
CA GLY A 150 20.39 40.01 0.43
C GLY A 150 20.38 40.80 -0.89
N THR A 151 19.46 41.76 -1.02
CA THR A 151 19.39 42.76 -2.10
C THR A 151 19.54 42.18 -3.51
N VAL A 152 18.53 41.42 -3.98
CA VAL A 152 18.36 41.12 -5.42
C VAL A 152 17.91 42.39 -6.15
N LEU A 153 18.84 43.34 -6.31
CA LEU A 153 18.70 44.49 -7.21
C LEU A 153 19.06 44.03 -8.62
N ALA A 154 18.07 43.98 -9.50
CA ALA A 154 18.24 43.54 -10.87
C ALA A 154 19.29 44.38 -11.63
N ILE A 155 20.34 43.73 -12.14
CA ILE A 155 21.30 44.32 -13.08
C ILE A 155 21.32 43.47 -14.36
N THR A 156 20.71 44.01 -15.40
CA THR A 156 20.67 43.43 -16.74
C THR A 156 22.02 43.46 -17.46
N LEU A 157 22.28 42.43 -18.28
CA LEU A 157 23.06 42.54 -19.52
C LEU A 157 24.52 43.05 -19.40
N LEU A 158 25.40 42.26 -18.77
CA LEU A 158 26.84 42.30 -19.04
C LEU A 158 27.40 40.89 -19.22
N GLY A 159 28.38 40.74 -20.12
CA GLY A 159 29.02 39.47 -20.44
C GLY A 159 29.91 38.95 -19.31
N GLY A 160 29.31 38.30 -18.32
CA GLY A 160 30.02 37.52 -17.30
C GLY A 160 30.55 36.19 -17.86
N SER A 161 31.55 35.65 -17.19
CA SER A 161 32.06 34.30 -17.46
C SER A 161 31.01 33.23 -17.08
N ASN A 162 31.20 32.00 -17.53
CA ASN A 162 30.21 30.93 -17.32
C ASN A 162 30.07 30.56 -15.83
N GLU A 163 31.12 30.73 -15.03
CA GLU A 163 31.08 30.57 -13.56
C GLU A 163 30.06 31.54 -12.95
N LYS A 164 30.11 32.82 -13.33
CA LYS A 164 29.17 33.84 -12.83
C LYS A 164 27.74 33.55 -13.28
N LYS A 165 27.55 33.10 -14.52
CA LYS A 165 26.23 32.71 -15.03
C LYS A 165 25.66 31.51 -14.25
N ALA A 166 26.47 30.47 -14.02
CA ALA A 166 26.05 29.29 -13.28
C ALA A 166 25.64 29.64 -11.84
N LYS A 167 26.42 30.48 -11.16
CA LYS A 167 26.07 31.04 -9.86
C LYS A 167 24.73 31.76 -9.89
N GLN A 168 24.55 32.71 -10.82
CA GLN A 168 23.30 33.47 -10.97
C GLN A 168 22.08 32.56 -11.21
N THR A 169 22.22 31.53 -12.05
CA THR A 169 21.15 30.56 -12.32
C THR A 169 20.73 29.79 -11.06
N VAL A 170 21.68 29.41 -10.21
CA VAL A 170 21.40 28.72 -8.94
C VAL A 170 20.83 29.67 -7.89
N GLU A 171 21.31 30.92 -7.82
CA GLU A 171 20.71 31.97 -6.98
C GLU A 171 19.24 32.22 -7.36
N ASP A 172 18.94 32.39 -8.66
CA ASP A 172 17.58 32.62 -9.15
C ASP A 172 16.66 31.40 -9.01
N TYR A 173 17.20 30.18 -9.15
CA TYR A 173 16.48 28.91 -8.97
C TYR A 173 16.04 28.69 -7.52
N LEU A 174 16.97 28.79 -6.56
CA LEU A 174 16.64 28.65 -5.12
C LEU A 174 15.78 29.83 -4.62
N THR A 175 15.96 31.03 -5.20
CA THR A 175 15.06 32.17 -4.96
C THR A 175 13.64 31.89 -5.46
N ALA A 176 13.47 31.23 -6.62
CA ALA A 176 12.14 30.86 -7.12
C ALA A 176 11.46 29.81 -6.23
N ILE A 177 12.20 28.78 -5.81
CA ILE A 177 11.73 27.74 -4.88
C ILE A 177 11.24 28.34 -3.56
N SER A 178 12.07 29.17 -2.91
CA SER A 178 11.73 29.86 -1.64
C SER A 178 10.63 30.93 -1.77
N GLN A 179 10.23 31.30 -2.99
CA GLN A 179 9.13 32.24 -3.26
C GLN A 179 7.82 31.56 -3.69
N GLY A 180 7.80 30.23 -3.85
CA GLY A 180 6.63 29.50 -4.35
C GLY A 180 6.42 29.60 -5.87
N ASP A 181 7.41 30.08 -6.62
CA ASP A 181 7.36 30.30 -8.06
C ASP A 181 7.94 29.08 -8.81
N ALA A 182 7.14 28.02 -8.88
CA ALA A 182 7.50 26.74 -9.51
C ALA A 182 7.71 26.88 -11.02
N ASP A 183 6.95 27.75 -11.69
CA ASP A 183 7.11 28.00 -13.13
C ASP A 183 8.43 28.70 -13.44
N LYS A 184 8.85 29.69 -12.64
CA LYS A 184 10.20 30.27 -12.74
C LYS A 184 11.27 29.25 -12.36
N ALA A 185 11.08 28.46 -11.30
CA ALA A 185 12.04 27.43 -10.90
C ALA A 185 12.27 26.38 -12.02
N ARG A 186 11.19 25.88 -12.65
CA ARG A 186 11.25 24.99 -13.83
C ARG A 186 11.96 25.61 -15.02
N SER A 187 11.86 26.92 -15.21
CA SER A 187 12.53 27.61 -16.34
C SER A 187 14.07 27.52 -16.30
N TYR A 188 14.65 27.15 -15.14
CA TYR A 188 16.08 26.89 -14.98
C TYR A 188 16.47 25.41 -15.08
N LEU A 189 15.52 24.46 -15.16
CA LEU A 189 15.82 23.03 -15.20
C LEU A 189 16.21 22.54 -16.61
N LEU A 190 17.09 21.53 -16.66
CA LEU A 190 17.60 20.98 -17.91
C LEU A 190 16.59 20.08 -18.64
N GLY A 191 16.03 20.60 -19.74
CA GLY A 191 15.37 19.78 -20.79
C GLY A 191 13.93 19.38 -20.49
N SER A 192 13.49 18.26 -21.10
CA SER A 192 12.16 17.70 -20.87
C SER A 192 12.27 16.60 -19.81
N LEU A 193 11.77 16.90 -18.61
CA LEU A 193 11.55 15.89 -17.58
C LEU A 193 10.36 14.99 -17.97
N LEU A 194 10.31 13.78 -17.42
CA LEU A 194 9.28 12.78 -17.77
C LEU A 194 7.91 13.13 -17.18
N ASP A 195 7.88 13.50 -15.90
CA ASP A 195 6.68 13.89 -15.16
C ASP A 195 6.99 15.22 -14.42
N THR A 196 6.14 16.23 -14.61
CA THR A 196 6.24 17.50 -13.89
C THR A 196 4.93 17.91 -13.20
N SER A 197 4.02 16.97 -13.00
CA SER A 197 2.72 17.14 -12.31
C SER A 197 2.85 17.78 -10.94
N LEU A 198 3.90 17.43 -10.18
CA LEU A 198 4.19 17.97 -8.84
C LEU A 198 5.08 19.22 -8.84
N LEU A 199 5.67 19.62 -9.97
CA LEU A 199 6.43 20.87 -10.08
C LEU A 199 5.48 22.06 -10.31
N THR A 200 4.53 22.29 -9.41
CA THR A 200 3.50 23.32 -9.55
C THR A 200 3.52 24.34 -8.42
N ASN A 201 3.02 25.55 -8.70
CA ASN A 201 2.96 26.63 -7.71
C ASN A 201 2.09 26.26 -6.50
N GLU A 202 1.14 25.33 -6.66
CA GLU A 202 0.28 24.83 -5.58
C GLU A 202 1.05 23.89 -4.64
N VAL A 203 1.66 22.83 -5.19
CA VAL A 203 2.47 21.86 -4.44
C VAL A 203 3.65 22.53 -3.72
N LEU A 204 4.37 23.42 -4.42
CA LEU A 204 5.51 24.14 -3.87
C LEU A 204 5.08 25.19 -2.82
N LYS A 205 3.89 25.78 -2.94
CA LYS A 205 3.37 26.70 -1.91
C LYS A 205 2.98 25.95 -0.65
N ASP A 206 2.27 24.83 -0.76
CA ASP A 206 1.93 23.98 0.39
C ASP A 206 3.20 23.45 1.09
N SER A 207 4.21 23.05 0.30
CA SER A 207 5.52 22.65 0.80
C SER A 207 6.23 23.77 1.59
N ASN A 208 6.26 25.00 1.08
CA ASN A 208 6.82 26.16 1.79
C ASN A 208 5.96 26.61 2.99
N GLU A 209 4.65 26.32 3.01
CA GLU A 209 3.79 26.61 4.17
C GLU A 209 3.98 25.58 5.31
N ARG A 210 4.51 24.39 5.00
CA ARG A 210 4.98 23.39 5.98
C ARG A 210 6.40 23.67 6.47
N ALA A 211 7.35 23.75 5.54
CA ALA A 211 8.78 23.88 5.82
C ALA A 211 9.42 24.95 4.91
N PRO A 212 9.48 26.22 5.34
CA PRO A 212 9.98 27.31 4.51
C PRO A 212 11.47 27.16 4.17
N MET A 213 11.84 27.34 2.90
CA MET A 213 13.25 27.45 2.51
C MET A 213 13.79 28.85 2.89
N THR A 214 14.84 28.88 3.72
CA THR A 214 15.49 30.10 4.22
C THR A 214 17.02 30.00 4.17
N ASN A 215 17.72 31.07 4.58
CA ASN A 215 19.18 31.11 4.70
C ASN A 215 19.98 30.73 3.43
N VAL A 216 19.38 30.91 2.25
CA VAL A 216 19.98 30.57 0.96
C VAL A 216 21.27 31.37 0.74
N ALA A 217 22.38 30.66 0.61
CA ALA A 217 23.69 31.19 0.26
C ALA A 217 24.31 30.35 -0.87
N VAL A 218 24.90 31.03 -1.84
CA VAL A 218 25.48 30.44 -3.05
C VAL A 218 26.93 30.89 -3.18
N GLU A 219 27.86 29.93 -3.27
CA GLU A 219 29.29 30.20 -3.41
C GLU A 219 29.69 30.39 -4.88
N ASP A 220 30.97 30.63 -5.16
CA ASP A 220 31.44 30.81 -6.53
C ASP A 220 31.56 29.47 -7.26
N ALA A 221 31.00 29.41 -8.46
CA ALA A 221 30.89 28.18 -9.25
C ALA A 221 32.26 27.66 -9.71
N GLN A 222 32.44 26.34 -9.63
CA GLN A 222 33.67 25.63 -9.96
C GLN A 222 33.45 24.82 -11.24
N GLN A 223 34.29 25.03 -12.26
CA GLN A 223 34.24 24.24 -13.50
C GLN A 223 34.51 22.76 -13.18
N VAL A 224 33.70 21.86 -13.73
CA VAL A 224 33.88 20.41 -13.56
C VAL A 224 35.13 19.96 -14.33
N THR A 225 36.06 19.30 -13.63
CA THR A 225 37.31 18.79 -14.21
C THR A 225 37.03 17.90 -15.42
N GLY A 226 37.44 18.36 -16.61
CA GLY A 226 37.25 17.64 -17.88
C GLY A 226 36.01 18.04 -18.68
N SER A 227 35.20 19.00 -18.20
CA SER A 227 34.05 19.55 -18.93
C SER A 227 34.26 21.04 -19.24
N ASP A 228 33.86 21.48 -20.44
CA ASP A 228 33.82 22.89 -20.86
C ASP A 228 32.44 23.55 -20.62
N THR A 229 31.46 22.73 -20.25
CA THR A 229 30.04 23.05 -20.25
C THR A 229 29.37 22.79 -18.90
N GLN A 230 30.06 22.22 -17.91
CA GLN A 230 29.49 21.89 -16.60
C GLN A 230 30.21 22.57 -15.43
N TYR A 231 29.41 23.04 -14.47
CA TYR A 231 29.85 23.79 -13.30
C TYR A 231 29.16 23.28 -12.04
N GLN A 232 29.93 22.97 -11.00
CA GLN A 232 29.39 22.73 -9.65
C GLN A 232 29.25 24.07 -8.92
N VAL A 233 28.07 24.36 -8.42
CA VAL A 233 27.79 25.55 -7.59
C VAL A 233 27.56 25.09 -6.16
N PRO A 234 28.49 25.36 -5.20
CA PRO A 234 28.25 25.04 -3.81
C PRO A 234 27.15 25.93 -3.23
N VAL A 235 26.23 25.32 -2.48
CA VAL A 235 25.08 25.99 -1.87
C VAL A 235 24.88 25.55 -0.43
N SER A 236 24.26 26.43 0.35
CA SER A 236 23.65 26.08 1.64
C SER A 236 22.31 26.78 1.79
N TYR A 237 21.34 26.10 2.40
CA TYR A 237 20.04 26.65 2.76
C TYR A 237 19.49 25.86 3.95
N THR A 238 18.46 26.40 4.60
CA THR A 238 17.71 25.72 5.67
C THR A 238 16.29 25.47 5.19
N ILE A 239 15.77 24.25 5.39
CA ILE A 239 14.36 23.90 5.23
C ILE A 239 13.84 23.56 6.63
N ASP A 240 12.88 24.35 7.12
CA ASP A 240 12.51 24.48 8.54
C ASP A 240 13.73 24.65 9.48
N ASP A 241 14.17 23.61 10.19
CA ASP A 241 15.36 23.63 11.06
C ASP A 241 16.63 23.05 10.40
N THR A 242 16.47 22.26 9.34
CA THR A 242 17.52 21.40 8.80
C THR A 242 18.31 22.10 7.71
N THR A 243 19.63 22.18 7.89
CA THR A 243 20.54 22.99 7.05
C THR A 243 21.39 22.12 6.12
N THR A 244 20.96 22.02 4.86
CA THR A 244 21.68 21.33 3.78
C THR A 244 22.94 22.10 3.36
N ARG A 245 23.98 21.37 2.96
CA ARG A 245 25.15 21.90 2.23
C ARG A 245 25.49 20.95 1.09
N THR A 246 25.33 21.41 -0.14
CA THR A 246 25.45 20.56 -1.33
C THR A 246 26.05 21.31 -2.52
N LYS A 247 26.12 20.66 -3.69
CA LYS A 247 26.64 21.24 -4.93
C LYS A 247 25.70 20.97 -6.08
N LEU A 248 24.91 21.97 -6.47
CA LEU A 248 24.07 21.85 -7.66
C LEU A 248 24.94 21.84 -8.91
N LEU A 249 24.65 20.92 -9.83
CA LEU A 249 25.29 20.89 -11.15
C LEU A 249 24.55 21.83 -12.10
N VAL A 250 25.30 22.67 -12.81
CA VAL A 250 24.80 23.52 -13.88
C VAL A 250 25.43 23.09 -15.20
N THR A 251 24.59 22.69 -16.14
CA THR A 251 24.96 22.25 -17.48
C THR A 251 24.58 23.32 -18.52
N PHE A 252 25.54 23.75 -19.33
CA PHE A 252 25.34 24.74 -20.40
C PHE A 252 24.88 24.07 -21.70
N SER A 253 23.61 24.27 -22.07
CA SER A 253 23.05 23.81 -23.35
C SER A 253 22.79 25.01 -24.28
N SER A 254 23.31 24.94 -25.51
CA SER A 254 23.25 26.03 -26.50
C SER A 254 23.72 27.40 -26.00
N GLY A 255 24.60 27.44 -24.99
CA GLY A 255 25.12 28.66 -24.36
C GLY A 255 24.29 29.19 -23.18
N ASN A 256 23.15 28.57 -22.88
CA ASN A 256 22.30 28.88 -21.73
C ASN A 256 22.61 27.92 -20.57
N PRO A 257 22.78 28.41 -19.33
CA PRO A 257 22.90 27.56 -18.14
C PRO A 257 21.55 26.96 -17.73
N PHE A 258 21.57 25.69 -17.33
CA PHE A 258 20.45 25.01 -16.69
C PHE A 258 20.95 24.23 -15.46
N VAL A 259 20.18 24.21 -14.39
CA VAL A 259 20.38 23.29 -13.27
C VAL A 259 19.97 21.89 -13.71
N ASP A 260 20.75 20.88 -13.37
CA ASP A 260 20.39 19.47 -13.57
C ASP A 260 19.11 19.12 -12.78
N ALA A 261 18.44 18.04 -13.17
CA ALA A 261 17.12 17.69 -12.65
C ALA A 261 17.13 17.38 -11.13
N PRO A 262 16.07 17.75 -10.38
CA PRO A 262 15.92 17.40 -8.97
C PRO A 262 15.46 15.91 -8.83
N PRO A 263 15.24 15.37 -7.62
CA PRO A 263 14.92 13.95 -7.47
C PRO A 263 13.44 13.66 -7.75
N THR A 264 13.14 12.37 -7.88
CA THR A 264 11.79 11.83 -8.11
C THR A 264 11.21 11.25 -6.83
N MET A 265 9.95 11.54 -6.52
CA MET A 265 9.23 10.96 -5.38
C MET A 265 9.01 9.45 -5.61
N PRO A 266 9.36 8.56 -4.66
CA PRO A 266 9.26 7.11 -4.86
C PRO A 266 7.85 6.59 -4.51
N LEU A 267 6.92 6.60 -5.48
CA LEU A 267 5.51 6.23 -5.26
C LEU A 267 5.17 4.79 -5.68
N SER A 268 6.08 4.03 -6.28
CA SER A 268 5.82 2.69 -6.86
C SER A 268 5.44 1.57 -5.87
N LEU A 269 5.50 1.81 -4.55
CA LEU A 269 4.88 0.91 -3.54
C LEU A 269 3.40 1.23 -3.29
N LEU A 270 2.86 2.27 -3.93
CA LEU A 270 1.48 2.75 -3.87
C LEU A 270 0.77 2.61 -5.24
N ASP A 271 1.35 1.84 -6.17
CA ASP A 271 0.72 1.44 -7.42
C ASP A 271 -0.69 0.85 -7.18
N ASP A 272 -1.58 1.03 -8.17
CA ASP A 272 -3.02 0.72 -8.12
C ASP A 272 -3.85 1.50 -7.05
N VAL A 273 -3.26 2.47 -6.33
CA VAL A 273 -3.97 3.35 -5.38
C VAL A 273 -3.99 4.80 -5.89
N GLU A 274 -5.15 5.48 -5.85
CA GLU A 274 -5.20 6.93 -6.10
C GLU A 274 -4.57 7.67 -4.91
N VAL A 275 -3.45 8.34 -5.18
CA VAL A 275 -2.68 9.13 -4.20
C VAL A 275 -2.64 10.60 -4.55
N ARG A 276 -2.40 11.43 -3.54
CA ARG A 276 -2.21 12.89 -3.66
C ARG A 276 -0.94 13.30 -2.92
N VAL A 277 -0.08 14.06 -3.57
CA VAL A 277 1.09 14.71 -2.95
C VAL A 277 0.79 16.20 -2.83
N ASN A 278 0.73 16.72 -1.61
CA ASN A 278 0.25 18.07 -1.30
C ASN A 278 -1.11 18.41 -1.96
N GLY A 279 -2.01 17.41 -2.03
CA GLY A 279 -3.33 17.51 -2.66
C GLY A 279 -3.39 17.25 -4.17
N VAL A 280 -2.25 17.28 -4.87
CA VAL A 280 -2.18 17.07 -6.33
C VAL A 280 -1.92 15.60 -6.67
N SER A 281 -2.67 15.07 -7.64
CA SER A 281 -2.44 13.73 -8.18
C SER A 281 -1.24 13.76 -9.16
N PRO A 282 -0.27 12.85 -9.02
CA PRO A 282 0.86 12.76 -9.94
C PRO A 282 0.49 12.06 -11.27
N ASP A 283 1.27 12.28 -12.33
CA ASP A 283 1.09 11.61 -13.63
C ASP A 283 1.79 10.23 -13.70
N SER A 284 2.64 9.89 -12.71
CA SER A 284 3.44 8.66 -12.67
C SER A 284 3.78 8.19 -11.24
N ASP A 285 4.47 7.05 -11.14
CA ASP A 285 5.05 6.49 -9.91
C ASP A 285 6.33 7.21 -9.43
N SER A 286 6.87 8.10 -10.27
CA SER A 286 8.19 8.72 -10.14
C SER A 286 8.20 10.22 -10.47
N PRO A 287 7.26 11.05 -9.95
CA PRO A 287 7.17 12.47 -10.30
C PRO A 287 8.36 13.27 -9.77
N TYR A 288 8.87 14.21 -10.57
CA TYR A 288 9.92 15.14 -10.12
C TYR A 288 9.39 16.13 -9.06
N VAL A 289 10.18 16.37 -8.02
CA VAL A 289 9.84 17.28 -6.90
C VAL A 289 10.98 18.24 -6.57
N PHE A 290 10.68 19.42 -6.03
CA PHE A 290 11.68 20.38 -5.54
C PHE A 290 12.17 20.03 -4.12
N PRO A 291 13.28 20.61 -3.63
CA PRO A 291 13.58 20.61 -2.21
C PRO A 291 12.44 21.22 -1.39
N GLY A 292 12.01 20.52 -0.33
CA GLY A 292 10.85 20.89 0.49
C GLY A 292 10.30 19.73 1.32
N ASN A 293 9.20 19.95 2.02
CA ASN A 293 8.44 18.94 2.77
C ASN A 293 7.12 18.61 2.03
N TYR A 294 6.71 17.34 2.04
CA TYR A 294 5.56 16.84 1.26
C TYR A 294 4.71 15.87 2.07
N THR A 295 3.38 16.00 2.00
CA THR A 295 2.45 15.00 2.54
C THR A 295 1.82 14.19 1.42
N ILE A 296 1.89 12.87 1.54
CA ILE A 296 1.32 11.88 0.63
C ILE A 296 0.09 11.26 1.30
N THR A 297 -1.05 11.34 0.62
CA THR A 297 -2.36 10.85 1.11
C THR A 297 -3.07 10.02 0.05
N THR A 298 -4.15 9.32 0.45
CA THR A 298 -5.10 8.68 -0.46
C THR A 298 -6.52 9.06 -0.05
N ASP A 299 -7.44 9.12 -1.01
CA ASP A 299 -8.87 9.36 -0.76
C ASP A 299 -9.65 8.06 -0.44
N ASN A 300 -8.99 6.88 -0.45
CA ASN A 300 -9.63 5.60 -0.15
C ASN A 300 -9.91 5.44 1.36
N GLU A 301 -11.18 5.34 1.75
CA GLU A 301 -11.58 5.27 3.16
C GLU A 301 -11.09 4.01 3.92
N TYR A 302 -10.78 2.92 3.22
CA TYR A 302 -10.37 1.64 3.80
C TYR A 302 -8.85 1.44 3.88
N LEU A 303 -8.07 2.36 3.29
CA LEU A 303 -6.62 2.34 3.23
C LEU A 303 -6.04 3.60 3.89
N MET A 304 -4.74 3.59 4.19
CA MET A 304 -4.02 4.78 4.65
C MET A 304 -2.56 4.72 4.21
N ILE A 305 -1.97 5.90 4.00
CA ILE A 305 -0.52 6.03 3.79
C ILE A 305 0.17 6.06 5.17
N LYS A 306 1.18 5.21 5.34
CA LYS A 306 2.18 5.28 6.39
C LYS A 306 3.43 5.96 5.87
N ASP A 307 4.10 6.67 6.77
CA ASP A 307 5.38 7.35 6.48
C ASP A 307 5.27 8.27 5.26
N GLY A 308 4.09 8.88 5.09
CA GLY A 308 3.74 9.74 3.96
C GLY A 308 4.17 11.20 4.10
N GLU A 309 4.80 11.59 5.21
CA GLU A 309 5.47 12.89 5.35
C GLU A 309 6.92 12.72 4.88
N ILE A 310 7.25 13.25 3.70
CA ILE A 310 8.55 13.07 3.02
C ILE A 310 9.32 14.39 2.97
N GLU A 311 10.62 14.32 3.30
CA GLU A 311 11.48 15.50 3.44
C GLU A 311 12.63 15.49 2.41
N VAL A 312 12.56 16.40 1.44
CA VAL A 312 13.51 16.47 0.32
C VAL A 312 14.53 17.57 0.60
N TYR A 313 15.58 17.24 1.35
CA TYR A 313 16.59 18.21 1.80
C TYR A 313 17.69 18.51 0.78
N ASP A 314 18.17 17.50 0.05
CA ASP A 314 19.24 17.62 -0.95
C ASP A 314 18.74 17.11 -2.31
N PRO A 315 18.62 17.96 -3.33
CA PRO A 315 18.11 17.53 -4.63
C PRO A 315 19.13 16.73 -5.47
N THR A 316 20.34 16.49 -4.96
CA THR A 316 21.38 15.70 -5.65
C THR A 316 21.44 14.24 -5.18
N GLU A 317 20.75 13.90 -4.08
CA GLU A 317 20.66 12.55 -3.52
C GLU A 317 19.26 11.96 -3.78
N PRO A 318 19.12 10.63 -3.86
CA PRO A 318 17.81 9.99 -4.00
C PRO A 318 17.00 10.10 -2.69
N ILE A 319 15.67 10.22 -2.81
CA ILE A 319 14.76 10.10 -1.68
C ILE A 319 14.78 8.64 -1.20
N LEU A 320 15.16 8.41 0.06
CA LEU A 320 15.28 7.07 0.66
C LEU A 320 14.10 6.70 1.56
N ASP A 321 13.34 7.69 2.02
CA ASP A 321 12.10 7.47 2.75
C ASP A 321 11.01 7.12 1.72
N VAL A 322 10.51 5.88 1.79
CA VAL A 322 9.52 5.35 0.85
C VAL A 322 8.20 5.19 1.59
N PRO A 323 7.14 5.91 1.19
CA PRO A 323 5.83 5.78 1.81
C PRO A 323 5.28 4.37 1.59
N THR A 324 4.51 3.86 2.56
CA THR A 324 3.91 2.53 2.48
C THR A 324 2.40 2.58 2.70
N LEU A 325 1.70 1.55 2.24
CA LEU A 325 0.26 1.43 2.42
C LEU A 325 -0.05 0.56 3.66
N ASP A 326 -1.13 0.87 4.36
CA ASP A 326 -1.75 -0.04 5.35
C ASP A 326 -3.27 0.06 5.33
N VAL A 327 -3.93 -0.85 6.04
CA VAL A 327 -5.40 -0.84 6.23
C VAL A 327 -5.78 0.23 7.24
N SER A 328 -6.81 1.04 6.94
CA SER A 328 -7.33 2.04 7.88
C SER A 328 -8.13 1.40 9.03
N GLU A 329 -8.48 2.18 10.06
CA GLU A 329 -9.43 1.74 11.10
C GLU A 329 -10.79 1.36 10.50
N ALA A 330 -11.26 2.12 9.50
CA ALA A 330 -12.50 1.82 8.78
C ALA A 330 -12.37 0.58 7.89
N GLY A 331 -11.23 0.35 7.25
CA GLY A 331 -10.91 -0.90 6.52
C GLY A 331 -10.92 -2.12 7.45
N THR A 332 -10.33 -1.96 8.63
CA THR A 332 -10.31 -2.98 9.69
C THR A 332 -11.71 -3.30 10.22
N GLN A 333 -12.58 -2.30 10.39
CA GLN A 333 -13.96 -2.50 10.79
C GLN A 333 -14.80 -3.15 9.67
N MET A 334 -14.78 -2.58 8.47
CA MET A 334 -15.55 -3.06 7.31
C MET A 334 -15.23 -4.52 6.99
N PHE A 335 -13.93 -4.87 6.94
CA PHE A 335 -13.49 -6.24 6.65
C PHE A 335 -14.01 -7.21 7.71
N ARG A 336 -13.85 -6.87 9.00
CA ARG A 336 -14.31 -7.67 10.13
C ARG A 336 -15.82 -7.90 10.08
N GLU A 337 -16.62 -6.86 9.86
CA GLU A 337 -18.08 -6.98 9.76
C GLU A 337 -18.52 -7.87 8.58
N LYS A 338 -17.95 -7.66 7.39
CA LYS A 338 -18.21 -8.44 6.18
C LYS A 338 -17.83 -9.92 6.34
N VAL A 339 -16.64 -10.20 6.87
CA VAL A 339 -16.12 -11.56 7.07
C VAL A 339 -16.90 -12.31 8.15
N ILE A 340 -17.26 -11.65 9.27
CA ILE A 340 -18.10 -12.25 10.31
C ILE A 340 -19.48 -12.62 9.74
N ALA A 341 -20.11 -11.74 8.94
CA ALA A 341 -21.40 -12.03 8.33
C ALA A 341 -21.33 -13.24 7.37
N ALA A 342 -20.38 -13.24 6.42
CA ALA A 342 -20.20 -14.35 5.49
C ALA A 342 -19.82 -15.68 6.18
N ALA A 343 -19.03 -15.62 7.25
CA ALA A 343 -18.72 -16.79 8.08
C ALA A 343 -19.95 -17.32 8.81
N GLN A 344 -20.83 -16.45 9.33
CA GLN A 344 -22.07 -16.84 9.99
C GLN A 344 -23.07 -17.49 9.01
N GLU A 345 -23.20 -16.97 7.79
CA GLU A 345 -23.99 -17.61 6.72
C GLU A 345 -23.44 -19.01 6.39
N CYS A 346 -22.12 -19.17 6.36
CA CYS A 346 -21.48 -20.46 6.11
C CYS A 346 -21.69 -21.46 7.26
N LEU A 347 -21.60 -21.02 8.52
CA LEU A 347 -21.90 -21.84 9.70
C LEU A 347 -23.39 -22.25 9.76
N ALA A 348 -24.30 -21.41 9.26
CA ALA A 348 -25.71 -21.73 9.13
C ALA A 348 -26.04 -22.64 7.93
N SER A 349 -25.12 -22.80 6.97
CA SER A 349 -25.33 -23.61 5.78
C SER A 349 -25.27 -25.11 6.10
N ASN A 350 -26.29 -25.84 5.63
CA ASN A 350 -26.41 -27.29 5.76
C ASN A 350 -25.87 -28.08 4.55
N ARG A 351 -25.29 -27.40 3.55
CA ARG A 351 -24.78 -28.03 2.32
C ARG A 351 -23.36 -28.58 2.46
N LEU A 352 -22.97 -29.51 1.60
CA LEU A 352 -21.58 -29.97 1.51
C LEU A 352 -20.65 -28.84 1.03
N ASP A 353 -21.04 -28.14 -0.04
CA ASP A 353 -20.46 -26.85 -0.42
C ASP A 353 -21.22 -25.69 0.26
N SER A 354 -20.57 -25.07 1.24
CA SER A 354 -21.02 -23.89 1.98
C SER A 354 -20.39 -22.57 1.53
N GLY A 355 -19.55 -22.57 0.49
CA GLY A 355 -19.04 -21.34 -0.15
C GLY A 355 -18.01 -20.51 0.63
N CYS A 356 -17.55 -20.96 1.79
CA CYS A 356 -16.56 -20.22 2.62
C CYS A 356 -15.19 -20.91 2.78
N GLY A 357 -14.82 -21.80 1.87
CA GLY A 357 -13.58 -22.58 1.92
C GLY A 357 -13.68 -23.86 1.09
N GLU A 358 -12.82 -24.83 1.38
CA GLU A 358 -12.85 -26.15 0.72
C GLU A 358 -14.21 -26.84 0.96
N PRO A 359 -14.94 -27.26 -0.10
CA PRO A 359 -16.22 -27.95 0.04
C PRO A 359 -16.02 -29.38 0.53
N LEU A 360 -16.98 -29.91 1.27
CA LEU A 360 -16.97 -31.32 1.66
C LEU A 360 -17.19 -32.20 0.40
N PRO A 361 -16.35 -33.22 0.14
CA PRO A 361 -16.62 -34.21 -0.91
C PRO A 361 -17.98 -34.92 -0.78
N ALA A 362 -18.46 -35.52 -1.88
CA ALA A 362 -19.64 -36.38 -1.85
C ALA A 362 -19.34 -37.79 -1.28
N THR A 363 -18.08 -38.24 -1.35
CA THR A 363 -17.63 -39.55 -0.87
C THR A 363 -16.21 -39.45 -0.33
N TRP A 364 -15.95 -40.06 0.83
CA TRP A 364 -14.64 -40.13 1.49
C TRP A 364 -13.77 -41.24 0.90
N GLU A 365 -12.44 -41.12 1.00
CA GLU A 365 -11.50 -42.18 0.59
C GLU A 365 -11.72 -43.50 1.36
N SER A 366 -12.21 -43.41 2.59
CA SER A 366 -12.58 -44.55 3.44
C SER A 366 -13.91 -45.21 3.06
N GLY A 367 -14.65 -44.66 2.09
CA GLY A 367 -15.85 -45.27 1.49
C GLY A 367 -17.21 -44.74 1.98
N GLU A 368 -17.23 -43.80 2.92
CA GLU A 368 -18.46 -43.13 3.38
C GLU A 368 -18.99 -42.18 2.31
N THR A 369 -20.28 -42.27 1.97
CA THR A 369 -20.99 -41.25 1.18
C THR A 369 -21.65 -40.25 2.13
N LEU A 370 -21.57 -38.95 1.83
CA LEU A 370 -22.19 -37.90 2.64
C LEU A 370 -23.57 -37.47 2.12
N ASP A 371 -24.44 -37.08 3.05
CA ASP A 371 -25.82 -36.68 2.76
C ASP A 371 -25.94 -35.16 2.63
N GLU A 372 -26.07 -34.68 1.40
CA GLU A 372 -26.32 -33.26 1.08
C GLU A 372 -27.53 -32.69 1.84
N GLY A 373 -27.42 -31.45 2.31
CA GLY A 373 -28.43 -30.79 3.14
C GLY A 373 -28.50 -31.26 4.61
N THR A 374 -27.60 -32.13 5.07
CA THR A 374 -27.58 -32.62 6.46
C THR A 374 -26.42 -32.11 7.31
N VAL A 375 -25.53 -31.27 6.74
CA VAL A 375 -24.33 -30.78 7.45
C VAL A 375 -24.74 -29.86 8.60
N LYS A 376 -24.04 -29.97 9.73
CA LYS A 376 -24.10 -29.05 10.87
C LYS A 376 -22.69 -28.52 11.10
N ARG A 377 -22.55 -27.21 11.21
CA ARG A 377 -21.28 -26.52 11.47
C ARG A 377 -21.42 -25.70 12.75
N SER A 378 -20.38 -25.66 13.58
CA SER A 378 -20.33 -24.80 14.75
C SER A 378 -18.90 -24.42 15.11
N GLN A 379 -18.76 -23.46 16.01
CA GLN A 379 -17.50 -23.16 16.68
C GLN A 379 -17.74 -23.16 18.18
N ASN A 380 -16.82 -23.74 18.95
CA ASN A 380 -16.77 -23.52 20.38
C ASN A 380 -16.38 -22.06 20.70
N ALA A 381 -16.60 -21.62 21.94
CA ALA A 381 -16.43 -20.20 22.31
C ALA A 381 -15.01 -19.64 22.08
N THR A 382 -13.97 -20.47 22.16
CA THR A 382 -12.58 -20.06 21.91
C THR A 382 -12.34 -19.80 20.42
N GLU A 383 -12.84 -20.68 19.55
CA GLU A 383 -12.68 -20.53 18.10
C GLU A 383 -13.58 -19.42 17.54
N ALA A 384 -14.81 -19.30 18.03
CA ALA A 384 -15.70 -18.19 17.70
C ALA A 384 -15.10 -16.82 18.09
N ALA A 385 -14.37 -16.75 19.22
CA ALA A 385 -13.67 -15.53 19.63
C ALA A 385 -12.55 -15.13 18.65
N LYS A 386 -11.88 -16.09 17.99
CA LYS A 386 -10.90 -15.80 16.94
C LYS A 386 -11.57 -15.08 15.76
N LEU A 387 -12.66 -15.64 15.24
CA LEU A 387 -13.48 -15.01 14.19
C LEU A 387 -13.96 -13.59 14.55
N GLN A 388 -14.34 -13.33 15.81
CA GLN A 388 -14.67 -11.96 16.24
C GLN A 388 -13.44 -11.03 16.29
N SER A 389 -12.26 -11.59 16.56
CA SER A 389 -10.98 -10.85 16.63
C SER A 389 -10.28 -10.62 15.30
N VAL A 390 -10.69 -11.31 14.21
CA VAL A 390 -10.05 -11.25 12.88
C VAL A 390 -9.72 -9.82 12.43
N SER A 391 -8.49 -9.62 11.96
CA SER A 391 -8.00 -8.33 11.44
C SER A 391 -7.43 -8.55 10.05
N PRO A 392 -7.70 -7.67 9.07
CA PRO A 392 -7.04 -7.74 7.79
C PRO A 392 -5.58 -7.30 7.90
N THR A 393 -4.75 -7.80 6.98
CA THR A 393 -3.58 -7.11 6.45
C THR A 393 -3.81 -6.81 4.97
N LEU A 394 -2.96 -5.99 4.37
CA LEU A 394 -2.83 -5.97 2.91
C LEU A 394 -2.39 -7.35 2.42
N GLY A 395 -2.96 -7.78 1.29
CA GLY A 395 -2.80 -9.13 0.75
C GLY A 395 -1.70 -9.21 -0.30
N LEU A 396 -1.06 -10.37 -0.39
CA LEU A 396 0.03 -10.67 -1.34
C LEU A 396 -0.40 -10.71 -2.83
N LYS A 397 -1.60 -10.21 -3.15
CA LYS A 397 -2.22 -10.24 -4.49
C LYS A 397 -2.54 -8.87 -5.08
N GLY A 398 -2.34 -7.78 -4.33
CA GLY A 398 -2.58 -6.40 -4.81
C GLY A 398 -2.75 -5.42 -3.66
N ALA A 399 -2.32 -4.17 -3.85
CA ALA A 399 -2.34 -3.11 -2.84
C ALA A 399 -3.75 -2.83 -2.27
N THR A 400 -4.79 -3.03 -3.08
CA THR A 400 -6.20 -2.82 -2.71
C THR A 400 -6.90 -4.03 -2.09
N ILE A 401 -6.21 -5.16 -1.90
CA ILE A 401 -6.82 -6.39 -1.40
C ILE A 401 -6.53 -6.53 0.09
N LEU A 402 -7.55 -6.38 0.92
CA LEU A 402 -7.52 -6.74 2.34
C LEU A 402 -7.70 -8.25 2.47
N SER A 403 -6.95 -8.90 3.35
CA SER A 403 -7.03 -10.35 3.58
C SER A 403 -6.68 -10.74 5.01
N ALA A 404 -7.15 -11.90 5.48
CA ALA A 404 -6.74 -12.48 6.75
C ALA A 404 -6.45 -13.99 6.60
N SER A 405 -5.68 -14.56 7.53
CA SER A 405 -5.35 -15.98 7.50
C SER A 405 -6.52 -16.83 8.00
N TYR A 406 -6.79 -17.96 7.34
CA TYR A 406 -7.80 -18.93 7.80
C TYR A 406 -7.60 -19.37 9.27
N ALA A 407 -6.36 -19.33 9.79
CA ALA A 407 -6.04 -19.66 11.17
C ALA A 407 -6.59 -18.64 12.19
N GLU A 408 -6.84 -17.40 11.76
CA GLU A 408 -7.34 -16.29 12.58
C GLU A 408 -8.87 -16.30 12.71
N LEU A 409 -9.58 -17.13 11.93
CA LEU A 409 -11.02 -17.34 12.03
C LEU A 409 -11.38 -18.54 12.94
N GLY A 410 -10.38 -19.34 13.31
CA GLY A 410 -10.56 -20.55 14.10
C GLY A 410 -11.15 -21.74 13.35
N THR A 411 -11.12 -22.90 13.99
CA THR A 411 -11.65 -24.15 13.42
C THR A 411 -13.17 -24.25 13.54
N ILE A 412 -13.77 -25.05 12.66
CA ILE A 412 -15.20 -25.37 12.59
C ILE A 412 -15.39 -26.84 12.98
N ASP A 413 -16.12 -27.08 14.06
CA ASP A 413 -16.63 -28.40 14.43
C ASP A 413 -17.77 -28.77 13.47
N THR A 414 -17.63 -29.88 12.74
CA THR A 414 -18.56 -30.24 11.64
C THR A 414 -19.06 -31.68 11.78
N THR A 415 -20.38 -31.87 11.72
CA THR A 415 -21.01 -33.20 11.60
C THR A 415 -21.95 -33.26 10.39
N VAL A 416 -22.19 -34.46 9.89
CA VAL A 416 -22.94 -34.68 8.64
C VAL A 416 -23.59 -36.07 8.64
N GLY A 417 -24.76 -36.21 8.03
CA GLY A 417 -25.35 -37.52 7.77
C GLY A 417 -24.48 -38.31 6.79
N CYS A 418 -24.24 -39.58 7.06
CA CYS A 418 -23.35 -40.40 6.24
C CYS A 418 -23.86 -41.84 6.08
N ARG A 419 -23.39 -42.49 5.00
CA ARG A 419 -23.75 -43.84 4.59
C ARG A 419 -22.51 -44.70 4.35
N LYS A 420 -22.48 -45.91 4.88
CA LYS A 420 -21.45 -46.92 4.59
C LYS A 420 -22.03 -48.32 4.65
N ASP A 421 -21.73 -49.16 3.66
CA ASP A 421 -22.15 -50.57 3.58
C ASP A 421 -23.66 -50.81 3.83
N GLY A 422 -24.50 -49.84 3.42
CA GLY A 422 -25.95 -49.85 3.62
C GLY A 422 -26.43 -49.38 5.00
N GLN A 423 -25.53 -49.07 5.93
CA GLN A 423 -25.87 -48.43 7.20
C GLN A 423 -25.85 -46.90 7.09
N HIS A 424 -26.64 -46.25 7.94
CA HIS A 424 -26.81 -44.80 8.04
C HIS A 424 -26.33 -44.35 9.43
N GLY A 425 -25.63 -43.21 9.49
CA GLY A 425 -25.19 -42.60 10.75
C GLY A 425 -24.96 -41.10 10.64
N GLU A 426 -24.39 -40.54 11.70
CA GLU A 426 -23.83 -39.18 11.71
C GLU A 426 -22.31 -39.31 11.85
N CYS A 427 -21.57 -38.73 10.91
CA CYS A 427 -20.11 -38.70 10.87
C CYS A 427 -19.63 -37.32 11.33
N THR A 428 -18.56 -37.29 12.13
CA THR A 428 -17.80 -36.06 12.39
C THR A 428 -16.74 -35.88 11.32
N VAL A 429 -16.58 -34.67 10.81
CA VAL A 429 -15.52 -34.33 9.84
C VAL A 429 -14.34 -33.72 10.57
N HIS A 430 -13.16 -34.31 10.37
CA HIS A 430 -11.88 -33.84 10.87
C HIS A 430 -10.89 -33.68 9.72
N LYS A 431 -9.95 -32.74 9.85
CA LYS A 431 -8.84 -32.53 8.92
C LYS A 431 -7.52 -32.82 9.63
N THR A 432 -6.68 -33.68 9.08
CA THR A 432 -5.41 -34.06 9.73
C THR A 432 -4.28 -33.19 9.21
N LEU A 433 -3.79 -32.27 10.03
CA LEU A 433 -2.67 -31.38 9.71
C LEU A 433 -1.44 -31.75 10.55
N PHE A 434 -0.31 -31.97 9.90
CA PHE A 434 0.96 -32.38 10.54
C PHE A 434 0.85 -33.60 11.49
N GLY A 435 -0.11 -34.49 11.25
CA GLY A 435 -0.37 -35.67 12.08
C GLY A 435 -1.28 -35.43 13.29
N VAL A 436 -1.89 -34.25 13.40
CA VAL A 436 -2.87 -33.89 14.44
C VAL A 436 -4.25 -33.74 13.80
N GLU A 437 -5.27 -34.36 14.41
CA GLU A 437 -6.66 -34.15 14.01
C GLU A 437 -7.15 -32.75 14.44
N THR A 438 -7.74 -32.02 13.51
CA THR A 438 -8.29 -30.67 13.70
C THR A 438 -9.71 -30.60 13.14
N GLY A 439 -10.45 -29.53 13.46
CA GLY A 439 -11.73 -29.26 12.82
C GLY A 439 -11.58 -28.91 11.33
N TRP A 440 -12.68 -28.61 10.65
CA TRP A 440 -12.58 -27.96 9.34
C TRP A 440 -12.12 -26.51 9.51
N TYR A 441 -11.73 -25.86 8.42
CA TYR A 441 -11.34 -24.45 8.42
C TYR A 441 -12.22 -23.67 7.44
N PHE A 442 -12.35 -22.38 7.68
CA PHE A 442 -12.67 -21.43 6.61
C PHE A 442 -11.54 -21.41 5.58
N GLY A 443 -11.80 -20.89 4.37
CA GLY A 443 -10.75 -20.36 3.52
C GLY A 443 -10.15 -19.09 4.14
N SER A 444 -9.10 -18.58 3.52
CA SER A 444 -8.58 -17.24 3.82
C SER A 444 -9.53 -16.21 3.20
N PRO A 445 -10.21 -15.37 4.00
CA PRO A 445 -11.07 -14.32 3.44
C PRO A 445 -10.23 -13.22 2.79
N SER A 446 -10.72 -12.69 1.68
CA SER A 446 -10.21 -11.45 1.06
C SER A 446 -11.34 -10.56 0.57
N ILE A 447 -11.11 -9.24 0.60
CA ILE A 447 -11.99 -8.20 0.05
C ILE A 447 -11.12 -7.24 -0.75
N ASP A 448 -11.52 -6.98 -1.98
CA ASP A 448 -10.94 -5.93 -2.82
C ASP A 448 -11.68 -4.62 -2.52
N VAL A 449 -10.98 -3.60 -2.00
CA VAL A 449 -11.62 -2.33 -1.63
C VAL A 449 -11.93 -1.42 -2.82
N THR A 450 -11.71 -1.90 -4.05
CA THR A 450 -12.21 -1.27 -5.28
C THR A 450 -13.53 -1.90 -5.79
N ASP A 451 -13.94 -3.07 -5.28
CA ASP A 451 -15.26 -3.65 -5.60
C ASP A 451 -16.34 -2.90 -4.79
N PRO A 452 -17.27 -2.16 -5.42
CA PRO A 452 -18.28 -1.37 -4.71
C PRO A 452 -19.28 -2.23 -3.92
N ASP A 453 -19.40 -3.53 -4.20
CA ASP A 453 -20.20 -4.44 -3.37
C ASP A 453 -19.41 -4.93 -2.14
N LEU A 454 -18.09 -4.73 -2.09
CA LEU A 454 -17.15 -5.21 -1.06
C LEU A 454 -17.40 -6.68 -0.71
N LYS A 455 -17.22 -7.56 -1.70
CA LYS A 455 -17.52 -9.01 -1.59
C LYS A 455 -16.39 -9.76 -0.91
N VAL A 456 -16.73 -10.61 0.06
CA VAL A 456 -15.81 -11.59 0.62
C VAL A 456 -15.57 -12.71 -0.38
N LYS A 457 -14.32 -12.88 -0.80
CA LYS A 457 -13.82 -14.04 -1.56
C LYS A 457 -13.11 -14.98 -0.57
N TRP A 458 -13.20 -16.28 -0.78
CA TRP A 458 -12.61 -17.30 0.09
C TRP A 458 -11.66 -18.19 -0.71
N GLU A 459 -10.44 -18.41 -0.19
CA GLU A 459 -9.37 -19.18 -0.86
C GLU A 459 -8.72 -20.24 0.04
#